data_AF-A0A3G9J5A9-F1
#
_entry.id   AF-A0A3G9J5A9-F1
#
_cell.length_a   1.000
_cell.length_b   1.000
_cell.length_c   1.000
_cell.angle_alpha   90.00
_cell.angle_beta   90.00
_cell.angle_gamma   90.00
#
_symmetry.space_group_name_H-M   'P 1'
#
loop_
_entity.id
_entity.type
_entity.pdbx_description
1 polymer ?
#
loop_
_entity_poly.entity_id
_entity_poly.type
_entity_poly.pdbx_seq_one_letter_code
_entity_poly.pdbx_strand_id
1 'polypeptide(L)'
;MEYKFSKAEFDDVFNNNKNNIRHRPGHRFLMFPFTTKDADALESFTNCIGNYLCLGRGIKPQFQNPHELVERMKEKGLSIEKDEDTFENIIETFFYKKSIEDGEVVYKFKPINLNFIEQNYSDESTEKKNANFAFDVLGDPETISKDINEITQSKQSFNALEKCVEGALKMSTSKIHQDKAYYKLTHVFDEVFNEDFNYVIHDQTCVEEYFSLFFDFYIFNYCSQSVLLLDRFTNGNRNQMIPLYYSIQWEKTNQNRKCYTNGWRSLERKAGSLFAHANALEMLNQTEEIFEEPLDYITLEHLVETNQLDDQSVALQIDEITNYYRSLISDVPQILNVEKDNISKTATEASIKWLYKTIRVQFENSQHRGSRYNSYAKFFEKLALGFLKNRGRSGRVLNISEELLIFLTKICIKDKEQIRLVDLFSEFERRGVFLDNSSKNAVSEYYEKLNVIEKKSDSGDAKYVRKIL
;
A
#
# COMPACT_ATOMS: atom_id res chain seq x y z
N MET A 1 2.19 -26.74 21.15
CA MET A 1 2.17 -26.20 19.79
C MET A 1 3.46 -26.65 19.15
N GLU A 2 3.39 -27.34 18.01
CA GLU A 2 4.56 -27.90 17.33
C GLU A 2 4.61 -27.35 15.91
N TYR A 3 5.78 -26.84 15.50
CA TYR A 3 5.99 -26.47 14.11
C TYR A 3 6.42 -27.71 13.35
N LYS A 4 5.53 -28.26 12.51
CA LYS A 4 5.78 -29.48 11.76
C LYS A 4 5.37 -29.33 10.30
N PHE A 5 6.30 -29.61 9.40
CA PHE A 5 6.11 -29.50 7.96
C PHE A 5 5.10 -30.54 7.45
N SER A 6 4.15 -30.11 6.63
CA SER A 6 3.22 -30.97 5.92
C SER A 6 3.56 -31.03 4.45
N LYS A 7 4.14 -32.15 4.03
CA LYS A 7 4.40 -32.45 2.62
C LYS A 7 3.12 -32.49 1.78
N ALA A 8 2.04 -33.01 2.34
CA ALA A 8 0.76 -33.11 1.64
C ALA A 8 0.18 -31.72 1.29
N GLU A 9 0.22 -30.80 2.25
CA GLU A 9 -0.23 -29.41 2.07
C GLU A 9 0.68 -28.68 1.08
N PHE A 10 2.00 -28.88 1.22
CA PHE A 10 2.96 -28.36 0.27
C PHE A 10 2.67 -28.85 -1.16
N ASP A 11 2.41 -30.13 -1.37
CA ASP A 11 2.16 -30.69 -2.70
C ASP A 11 0.84 -30.17 -3.33
N ASP A 12 -0.19 -29.86 -2.52
CA ASP A 12 -1.42 -29.23 -3.02
C ASP A 12 -1.18 -27.80 -3.53
N VAL A 13 -0.36 -27.03 -2.81
CA VAL A 13 -0.04 -25.63 -3.14
C VAL A 13 1.03 -25.51 -4.23
N PHE A 14 2.03 -26.40 -4.20
CA PHE A 14 3.23 -26.41 -5.03
C PHE A 14 3.27 -27.66 -5.94
N ASN A 15 2.18 -27.89 -6.69
CA ASN A 15 2.01 -29.07 -7.53
C ASN A 15 3.14 -29.22 -8.59
N ASN A 16 3.71 -30.43 -8.67
CA ASN A 16 4.77 -30.79 -9.62
C ASN A 16 4.21 -31.59 -10.81
N ASN A 17 4.18 -30.96 -12.00
CA ASN A 17 3.96 -31.68 -13.26
C ASN A 17 5.25 -31.72 -14.06
N LYS A 18 5.96 -32.86 -14.03
CA LYS A 18 7.10 -33.19 -14.90
C LYS A 18 8.15 -32.05 -14.99
N ASN A 19 8.83 -31.77 -13.88
CA ASN A 19 9.93 -30.80 -13.75
C ASN A 19 9.50 -29.32 -13.72
N ASN A 20 8.22 -29.04 -13.54
CA ASN A 20 7.71 -27.68 -13.34
C ASN A 20 6.85 -27.61 -12.08
N ILE A 21 7.40 -26.96 -11.05
CA ILE A 21 6.64 -26.56 -9.87
C ILE A 21 5.69 -25.43 -10.29
N ARG A 22 4.39 -25.66 -10.09
CA ARG A 22 3.38 -24.60 -10.15
C ARG A 22 3.02 -24.20 -8.73
N HIS A 23 3.10 -22.92 -8.45
CA HIS A 23 2.75 -22.34 -7.17
C HIS A 23 1.39 -21.65 -7.27
N ARG A 24 0.49 -21.93 -6.31
CA ARG A 24 -0.72 -21.15 -6.04
C ARG A 24 -0.42 -20.09 -4.96
N PRO A 25 -0.07 -18.85 -5.32
CA PRO A 25 0.32 -17.83 -4.35
C PRO A 25 -0.83 -17.45 -3.42
N GLY A 26 -0.49 -17.16 -2.15
CA GLY A 26 -1.44 -16.62 -1.16
C GLY A 26 -2.32 -17.65 -0.48
N HIS A 27 -2.03 -18.95 -0.62
CA HIS A 27 -2.86 -20.02 -0.05
C HIS A 27 -2.82 -20.03 1.48
N ARG A 28 -1.64 -19.97 2.09
CA ARG A 28 -1.42 -19.86 3.53
C ARG A 28 -0.83 -18.52 3.97
N PHE A 29 -0.09 -17.82 3.12
CA PHE A 29 0.45 -16.49 3.43
C PHE A 29 0.11 -15.45 2.35
N LEU A 30 -0.92 -14.64 2.59
CA LEU A 30 -1.38 -13.62 1.64
C LEU A 30 -0.69 -12.27 1.91
N MET A 31 0.39 -11.96 1.17
CA MET A 31 1.26 -10.82 1.48
C MET A 31 0.96 -9.54 0.69
N PHE A 32 0.81 -9.65 -0.64
CA PHE A 32 0.54 -8.51 -1.53
C PHE A 32 -0.56 -8.89 -2.51
N PRO A 33 -1.35 -7.92 -3.03
CA PRO A 33 -2.49 -8.20 -3.88
C PRO A 33 -2.12 -8.53 -5.33
N PHE A 34 -0.82 -8.42 -5.67
CA PHE A 34 -0.33 -8.55 -7.04
C PHE A 34 -0.01 -10.00 -7.36
N THR A 35 -0.54 -10.49 -8.48
CA THR A 35 -0.10 -11.75 -9.06
C THR A 35 0.87 -11.51 -10.21
N THR A 36 1.60 -12.55 -10.63
CA THR A 36 2.53 -12.48 -11.77
C THR A 36 1.88 -12.07 -13.11
N LYS A 37 0.55 -12.01 -13.17
CA LYS A 37 -0.23 -11.56 -14.35
C LYS A 37 -0.67 -10.10 -14.28
N ASP A 38 -0.62 -9.49 -13.09
CA ASP A 38 -1.21 -8.15 -12.84
C ASP A 38 -0.17 -7.02 -12.93
N ALA A 39 1.07 -7.35 -13.29
CA ALA A 39 2.18 -6.40 -13.35
C ALA A 39 1.91 -5.23 -14.32
N ASP A 40 0.95 -5.36 -15.23
CA ASP A 40 0.58 -4.33 -16.20
C ASP A 40 -0.61 -3.45 -15.83
N ALA A 41 -1.33 -3.75 -14.74
CA ALA A 41 -2.67 -3.21 -14.52
C ALA A 41 -2.79 -2.04 -13.52
N LEU A 42 -1.77 -1.74 -12.70
CA LEU A 42 -1.91 -0.71 -11.65
C LEU A 42 -0.88 0.41 -11.77
N GLU A 43 -1.36 1.61 -12.09
CA GLU A 43 -0.58 2.84 -12.07
C GLU A 43 -0.92 3.73 -10.85
N SER A 44 -2.14 3.63 -10.33
CA SER A 44 -2.63 4.35 -9.14
C SER A 44 -3.71 3.54 -8.43
N PHE A 45 -3.82 3.70 -7.10
CA PHE A 45 -4.89 3.14 -6.29
C PHE A 45 -6.19 3.96 -6.37
N THR A 46 -6.23 5.05 -7.14
CA THR A 46 -7.42 5.90 -7.30
C THR A 46 -8.69 5.11 -7.62
N ASN A 47 -8.63 4.14 -8.53
CA ASN A 47 -9.81 3.40 -8.95
C ASN A 47 -10.36 2.47 -7.86
N CYS A 48 -9.54 2.04 -6.90
CA CYS A 48 -9.99 1.13 -5.84
C CYS A 48 -10.46 1.86 -4.57
N ILE A 49 -10.42 3.20 -4.52
CA ILE A 49 -10.91 3.98 -3.37
C ILE A 49 -12.41 3.76 -3.14
N GLY A 50 -13.21 3.72 -4.21
CA GLY A 50 -14.65 3.42 -4.10
C GLY A 50 -14.89 2.05 -3.44
N ASN A 51 -14.14 1.03 -3.86
CA ASN A 51 -14.16 -0.29 -3.25
C ASN A 51 -13.70 -0.26 -1.78
N TYR A 52 -12.63 0.47 -1.44
CA TYR A 52 -12.13 0.61 -0.08
C TYR A 52 -13.18 1.21 0.86
N LEU A 53 -13.84 2.29 0.44
CA LEU A 53 -14.91 2.92 1.24
C LEU A 53 -16.10 1.97 1.42
N CYS A 54 -16.48 1.27 0.35
CA CYS A 54 -17.56 0.28 0.38
C CYS A 54 -17.27 -0.88 1.33
N LEU A 55 -15.99 -1.27 1.48
CA LEU A 55 -15.58 -2.23 2.51
C LEU A 55 -15.86 -1.65 3.90
N GLY A 56 -15.33 -0.48 4.24
CA GLY A 56 -15.53 0.10 5.58
C GLY A 56 -17.01 0.32 5.98
N ARG A 57 -17.87 0.60 5.00
CA ARG A 57 -19.30 0.84 5.24
C ARG A 57 -20.19 -0.41 5.08
N GLY A 58 -19.70 -1.44 4.41
CA GLY A 58 -20.43 -2.70 4.25
C GLY A 58 -21.54 -2.71 3.23
N ILE A 59 -21.28 -2.05 2.13
CA ILE A 59 -22.25 -1.75 1.09
C ILE A 59 -21.68 -2.15 -0.25
N LYS A 60 -22.58 -2.30 -1.21
CA LYS A 60 -22.26 -2.37 -2.63
C LYS A 60 -23.21 -1.42 -3.37
N PRO A 61 -22.69 -0.35 -3.98
CA PRO A 61 -23.48 0.52 -4.85
C PRO A 61 -24.05 -0.24 -6.03
N GLN A 62 -25.17 0.24 -6.57
CA GLN A 62 -25.65 -0.19 -7.89
C GLN A 62 -25.43 0.99 -8.82
N PHE A 63 -24.63 0.77 -9.87
CA PHE A 63 -24.27 1.79 -10.85
C PHE A 63 -25.52 2.49 -11.40
N GLN A 64 -25.41 3.82 -11.55
CA GLN A 64 -26.44 4.68 -12.12
C GLN A 64 -25.78 5.69 -13.06
N ASN A 65 -26.16 5.67 -14.34
CA ASN A 65 -25.79 6.75 -15.27
C ASN A 65 -26.59 8.04 -14.98
N PRO A 66 -26.25 9.20 -15.59
CA PRO A 66 -26.93 10.47 -15.30
C PRO A 66 -28.45 10.41 -15.50
N HIS A 67 -28.92 9.83 -16.60
CA HIS A 67 -30.34 9.66 -16.90
C HIS A 67 -31.05 8.82 -15.81
N GLU A 68 -30.50 7.64 -15.46
CA GLU A 68 -31.04 6.77 -14.41
C GLU A 68 -31.07 7.45 -13.03
N LEU A 69 -30.10 8.31 -12.74
CA LEU A 69 -30.06 9.08 -11.51
C LEU A 69 -31.19 10.13 -11.50
N VAL A 70 -31.40 10.86 -12.59
CA VAL A 70 -32.47 11.87 -12.72
C VAL A 70 -33.85 11.22 -12.60
N GLU A 71 -34.10 10.10 -13.29
CA GLU A 71 -35.34 9.33 -13.15
C GLU A 71 -35.64 9.02 -11.70
N ARG A 72 -34.64 8.58 -10.95
CA ARG A 72 -34.81 8.26 -9.55
C ARG A 72 -34.98 9.47 -8.64
N MET A 73 -34.35 10.59 -8.96
CA MET A 73 -34.62 11.85 -8.26
C MET A 73 -36.10 12.22 -8.40
N LYS A 74 -36.69 12.02 -9.59
CA LYS A 74 -38.14 12.21 -9.82
C LYS A 74 -38.99 11.23 -9.02
N GLU A 75 -38.65 9.94 -9.01
CA GLU A 75 -39.33 8.92 -8.19
C GLU A 75 -39.34 9.29 -6.69
N LYS A 76 -38.29 9.97 -6.22
CA LYS A 76 -38.17 10.46 -4.84
C LYS A 76 -38.81 11.83 -4.58
N GLY A 77 -39.54 12.37 -5.56
CA GLY A 77 -40.37 13.57 -5.42
C GLY A 77 -39.74 14.85 -5.95
N LEU A 78 -38.65 14.79 -6.73
CA LEU A 78 -38.17 15.96 -7.45
C LEU A 78 -39.12 16.29 -8.61
N SER A 79 -39.62 17.53 -8.64
CA SER A 79 -40.41 18.06 -9.76
C SER A 79 -39.55 18.93 -10.66
N ILE A 80 -39.44 18.55 -11.93
CA ILE A 80 -38.69 19.32 -12.95
C ILE A 80 -39.72 20.04 -13.82
N GLU A 81 -39.87 21.35 -13.64
CA GLU A 81 -40.91 22.13 -14.34
C GLU A 81 -40.55 22.46 -15.79
N LYS A 82 -39.25 22.52 -16.12
CA LYS A 82 -38.77 22.92 -17.45
C LYS A 82 -37.52 22.15 -17.84
N ASP A 83 -37.50 21.72 -19.09
CA ASP A 83 -36.34 21.24 -19.83
C ASP A 83 -35.50 20.19 -19.08
N GLU A 84 -36.03 18.97 -19.10
CA GLU A 84 -35.41 17.80 -18.49
C GLU A 84 -34.02 17.50 -19.07
N ASP A 85 -33.84 17.67 -20.38
CA ASP A 85 -32.56 17.49 -21.05
C ASP A 85 -31.51 18.46 -20.48
N THR A 86 -31.87 19.72 -20.25
CA THR A 86 -30.97 20.68 -19.59
C THR A 86 -30.65 20.27 -18.15
N PHE A 87 -31.62 19.76 -17.40
CA PHE A 87 -31.37 19.30 -16.03
C PHE A 87 -30.44 18.08 -15.99
N GLU A 88 -30.64 17.11 -16.87
CA GLU A 88 -29.75 15.94 -16.99
C GLU A 88 -28.33 16.37 -17.35
N ASN A 89 -28.16 17.31 -18.29
CA ASN A 89 -26.85 17.87 -18.64
C ASN A 89 -26.18 18.56 -17.45
N ILE A 90 -26.94 19.22 -16.58
CA ILE A 90 -26.42 19.78 -15.32
C ILE A 90 -25.94 18.64 -14.41
N ILE A 91 -26.74 17.59 -14.21
CA ILE A 91 -26.34 16.45 -13.38
C ILE A 91 -25.07 15.77 -13.91
N GLU A 92 -25.00 15.49 -15.21
CA GLU A 92 -23.80 14.96 -15.86
C GLU A 92 -22.60 15.88 -15.61
N THR A 93 -22.76 17.18 -15.87
CA THR A 93 -21.66 18.15 -15.78
C THR A 93 -21.15 18.33 -14.35
N PHE A 94 -22.03 18.36 -13.35
CA PHE A 94 -21.64 18.63 -11.97
C PHE A 94 -21.15 17.38 -11.23
N PHE A 95 -21.78 16.22 -11.44
CA PHE A 95 -21.54 15.03 -10.62
C PHE A 95 -20.71 13.94 -11.30
N TYR A 96 -20.55 13.97 -12.63
CA TYR A 96 -19.86 12.91 -13.36
C TYR A 96 -18.61 13.40 -14.10
N LYS A 97 -17.64 12.50 -14.23
CA LYS A 97 -16.57 12.50 -15.22
C LYS A 97 -16.94 11.49 -16.29
N LYS A 98 -16.88 11.93 -17.54
CA LYS A 98 -17.15 11.12 -18.72
C LYS A 98 -15.82 10.70 -19.35
N SER A 99 -15.61 9.40 -19.49
CA SER A 99 -14.48 8.82 -20.22
C SER A 99 -14.97 7.87 -21.31
N ILE A 100 -14.10 7.53 -22.25
CA ILE A 100 -14.32 6.45 -23.21
C ILE A 100 -13.33 5.35 -22.85
N GLU A 101 -13.86 4.20 -22.45
CA GLU A 101 -13.09 3.01 -22.06
C GLU A 101 -13.57 1.87 -22.97
N ASP A 102 -12.64 1.23 -23.69
CA ASP A 102 -12.93 0.17 -24.68
C ASP A 102 -14.02 0.50 -25.73
N GLY A 103 -14.16 1.78 -26.07
CA GLY A 103 -15.15 2.26 -27.04
C GLY A 103 -16.55 2.52 -26.46
N GLU A 104 -16.74 2.29 -25.17
CA GLU A 104 -17.98 2.59 -24.44
C GLU A 104 -17.83 3.85 -23.59
N VAL A 105 -18.94 4.57 -23.42
CA VAL A 105 -18.97 5.74 -22.54
C VAL A 105 -19.09 5.26 -21.10
N VAL A 106 -18.09 5.59 -20.29
CA VAL A 106 -18.07 5.29 -18.86
C VAL A 106 -18.29 6.57 -18.06
N TYR A 107 -19.20 6.49 -17.10
CA TYR A 107 -19.53 7.56 -16.17
C TYR A 107 -18.95 7.24 -14.80
N LYS A 108 -18.09 8.11 -14.27
CA LYS A 108 -17.56 8.01 -12.91
C LYS A 108 -17.99 9.23 -12.11
N PHE A 109 -18.48 9.03 -10.89
CA PHE A 109 -18.81 10.14 -10.00
C PHE A 109 -17.56 10.97 -9.67
N LYS A 110 -17.70 12.29 -9.63
CA LYS A 110 -16.66 13.20 -9.16
C LYS A 110 -16.44 13.02 -7.65
N PRO A 111 -15.20 13.21 -7.17
CA PRO A 111 -14.84 13.01 -5.76
C PRO A 111 -15.28 14.18 -4.87
N ILE A 112 -16.54 14.60 -4.92
CA ILE A 112 -17.07 15.74 -4.15
C ILE A 112 -17.16 15.38 -2.66
N ASN A 113 -17.52 14.13 -2.36
CA ASN A 113 -17.60 13.60 -1.01
C ASN A 113 -17.51 12.06 -1.04
N LEU A 114 -17.41 11.44 0.13
CA LEU A 114 -17.26 9.98 0.22
C LEU A 114 -18.45 9.20 -0.36
N ASN A 115 -19.69 9.65 -0.16
CA ASN A 115 -20.87 8.94 -0.70
C ASN A 115 -20.84 8.83 -2.24
N PHE A 116 -20.28 9.83 -2.91
CA PHE A 116 -20.13 9.83 -4.36
C PHE A 116 -18.91 9.02 -4.81
N ILE A 117 -17.80 9.08 -4.06
CA ILE A 117 -16.62 8.25 -4.35
C ILE A 117 -16.96 6.76 -4.22
N GLU A 118 -17.77 6.38 -3.24
CA GLU A 118 -18.29 5.02 -3.08
C GLU A 118 -18.95 4.51 -4.36
N GLN A 119 -19.68 5.37 -5.10
CA GLN A 119 -20.36 4.97 -6.33
C GLN A 119 -19.40 4.55 -7.46
N ASN A 120 -18.12 4.91 -7.38
CA ASN A 120 -17.08 4.45 -8.29
C ASN A 120 -16.58 3.03 -7.95
N TYR A 121 -17.40 2.24 -7.27
CA TYR A 121 -17.14 0.83 -7.03
C TYR A 121 -16.95 0.07 -8.34
N SER A 122 -15.92 -0.77 -8.36
CA SER A 122 -15.61 -1.62 -9.50
C SER A 122 -15.75 -3.10 -9.19
N ASP A 123 -16.32 -3.82 -10.15
CA ASP A 123 -16.39 -5.28 -10.12
C ASP A 123 -15.15 -5.96 -10.72
N GLU A 124 -14.13 -5.21 -11.10
CA GLU A 124 -12.86 -5.78 -11.53
C GLU A 124 -12.14 -6.51 -10.40
N SER A 125 -11.61 -7.69 -10.70
CA SER A 125 -10.92 -8.51 -9.68
C SER A 125 -9.67 -7.83 -9.13
N THR A 126 -8.95 -7.06 -9.94
CA THR A 126 -7.70 -6.41 -9.54
C THR A 126 -7.97 -5.27 -8.57
N GLU A 127 -8.95 -4.42 -8.88
CA GLU A 127 -9.33 -3.28 -8.03
C GLU A 127 -9.91 -3.75 -6.69
N LYS A 128 -10.71 -4.83 -6.68
CA LYS A 128 -11.17 -5.46 -5.43
C LYS A 128 -10.03 -5.99 -4.57
N LYS A 129 -9.04 -6.67 -5.16
CA LYS A 129 -7.87 -7.18 -4.40
C LYS A 129 -7.05 -6.04 -3.81
N ASN A 130 -6.82 -4.98 -4.58
CA ASN A 130 -6.08 -3.80 -4.14
C ASN A 130 -6.80 -3.05 -3.02
N ALA A 131 -8.13 -2.92 -3.09
CA ALA A 131 -8.94 -2.34 -2.03
C ALA A 131 -8.87 -3.17 -0.73
N ASN A 132 -9.05 -4.48 -0.80
CA ASN A 132 -8.93 -5.36 0.37
C ASN A 132 -7.53 -5.27 0.99
N PHE A 133 -6.48 -5.29 0.17
CA PHE A 133 -5.12 -5.12 0.65
C PHE A 133 -4.92 -3.78 1.37
N ALA A 134 -5.34 -2.67 0.77
CA ALA A 134 -5.22 -1.35 1.40
C ALA A 134 -5.99 -1.30 2.73
N PHE A 135 -7.19 -1.90 2.76
CA PHE A 135 -8.04 -1.96 3.95
C PHE A 135 -7.41 -2.78 5.09
N ASP A 136 -6.77 -3.91 4.77
CA ASP A 136 -6.12 -4.78 5.75
C ASP A 136 -4.81 -4.19 6.32
N VAL A 137 -4.06 -3.42 5.50
CA VAL A 137 -2.66 -3.10 5.84
C VAL A 137 -2.39 -1.65 6.24
N LEU A 138 -3.21 -0.68 5.85
CA LEU A 138 -2.88 0.74 6.07
C LEU A 138 -3.22 1.22 7.48
N GLY A 139 -4.34 0.77 8.03
CA GLY A 139 -4.83 1.20 9.33
C GLY A 139 -5.54 0.09 10.08
N ASP A 140 -6.31 0.48 11.09
CA ASP A 140 -7.14 -0.45 11.86
C ASP A 140 -8.53 -0.55 11.19
N PRO A 141 -8.94 -1.73 10.69
CA PRO A 141 -10.21 -1.89 9.98
C PRO A 141 -11.43 -1.42 10.77
N GLU A 142 -11.46 -1.62 12.09
CA GLU A 142 -12.56 -1.19 12.94
C GLU A 142 -12.64 0.33 13.03
N THR A 143 -11.50 0.99 13.29
CA THR A 143 -11.38 2.45 13.34
C THR A 143 -11.75 3.08 12.00
N ILE A 144 -11.21 2.56 10.88
CA ILE A 144 -11.53 3.03 9.53
C ILE A 144 -13.04 2.90 9.25
N SER A 145 -13.63 1.75 9.58
CA SER A 145 -15.06 1.51 9.36
C SER A 145 -15.92 2.47 10.17
N LYS A 146 -15.55 2.70 11.44
CA LYS A 146 -16.23 3.67 12.30
C LYS A 146 -16.19 5.08 11.69
N ASP A 147 -15.00 5.54 11.33
CA ASP A 147 -14.78 6.87 10.76
C ASP A 147 -15.57 7.11 9.47
N ILE A 148 -15.57 6.12 8.55
CA ILE A 148 -16.37 6.17 7.32
C ILE A 148 -17.87 6.25 7.63
N ASN A 149 -18.35 5.46 8.59
CA ASN A 149 -19.78 5.46 8.95
C ASN A 149 -20.20 6.78 9.60
N GLU A 150 -19.37 7.37 10.47
CA GLU A 150 -19.66 8.65 11.11
C GLU A 150 -19.79 9.79 10.08
N ILE A 151 -18.84 9.91 9.16
CA ILE A 151 -18.84 11.00 8.19
C ILE A 151 -19.94 10.84 7.13
N THR A 152 -20.19 9.62 6.63
CA THR A 152 -21.20 9.38 5.58
C THR A 152 -22.63 9.59 6.07
N GLN A 153 -22.86 9.44 7.38
CA GLN A 153 -24.15 9.74 8.02
C GLN A 153 -24.33 11.23 8.32
N SER A 154 -23.23 11.99 8.45
CA SER A 154 -23.28 13.43 8.69
C SER A 154 -23.73 14.18 7.43
N LYS A 155 -24.97 14.68 7.40
CA LYS A 155 -25.50 15.48 6.27
C LYS A 155 -25.09 16.96 6.32
N GLN A 156 -24.06 17.29 7.09
CA GLN A 156 -23.79 18.68 7.51
C GLN A 156 -23.22 19.58 6.40
N SER A 157 -22.65 19.01 5.32
CA SER A 157 -22.03 19.78 4.23
C SER A 157 -22.83 19.84 2.92
N PHE A 158 -23.89 19.06 2.74
CA PHE A 158 -24.55 18.98 1.43
C PHE A 158 -25.43 20.18 1.09
N ASN A 159 -25.24 20.74 -0.11
CA ASN A 159 -26.17 21.68 -0.72
C ASN A 159 -27.47 20.99 -1.16
N ALA A 160 -28.47 21.77 -1.59
CA ALA A 160 -29.79 21.22 -1.94
C ALA A 160 -29.73 20.20 -3.09
N LEU A 161 -28.91 20.45 -4.11
CA LEU A 161 -28.76 19.56 -5.26
C LEU A 161 -28.03 18.27 -4.86
N GLU A 162 -26.96 18.37 -4.09
CA GLU A 162 -26.22 17.23 -3.53
C GLU A 162 -27.11 16.33 -2.67
N LYS A 163 -27.99 16.92 -1.84
CA LYS A 163 -28.97 16.15 -1.04
C LYS A 163 -29.95 15.38 -1.93
N CYS A 164 -30.38 15.96 -3.04
CA CYS A 164 -31.26 15.28 -3.98
C CYS A 164 -30.54 14.11 -4.66
N VAL A 165 -29.30 14.33 -5.10
CA VAL A 165 -28.45 13.29 -5.71
C VAL A 165 -28.16 12.17 -4.73
N GLU A 166 -27.71 12.49 -3.50
CA GLU A 166 -27.44 11.51 -2.43
C GLU A 166 -28.69 10.67 -2.11
N GLY A 167 -29.85 11.34 -2.00
CA GLY A 167 -31.11 10.67 -1.81
C GLY A 167 -31.43 9.68 -2.93
N ALA A 168 -31.03 9.95 -4.18
CA ALA A 168 -31.30 9.10 -5.33
C ALA A 168 -30.31 7.93 -5.51
N LEU A 169 -29.21 7.86 -4.75
CA LEU A 169 -28.23 6.77 -4.85
C LEU A 169 -28.83 5.41 -4.46
N LYS A 170 -28.34 4.34 -5.11
CA LYS A 170 -28.74 2.95 -4.86
C LYS A 170 -27.61 2.15 -4.24
N MET A 171 -27.90 1.49 -3.13
CA MET A 171 -26.93 0.67 -2.42
C MET A 171 -27.61 -0.60 -1.92
N SER A 172 -26.86 -1.69 -1.89
CA SER A 172 -27.22 -2.95 -1.25
C SER A 172 -26.25 -3.24 -0.12
N THR A 173 -26.70 -3.95 0.92
CA THR A 173 -25.80 -4.47 1.95
C THR A 173 -24.90 -5.54 1.32
N SER A 174 -23.60 -5.46 1.58
CA SER A 174 -22.64 -6.50 1.16
C SER A 174 -22.10 -7.21 2.39
N LYS A 175 -21.86 -8.52 2.28
CA LYS A 175 -20.90 -9.15 3.19
C LYS A 175 -19.54 -8.53 2.89
N ILE A 176 -18.94 -8.00 3.94
CA ILE A 176 -17.76 -7.17 3.87
C ILE A 176 -16.57 -8.09 4.04
N HIS A 177 -15.58 -7.93 3.16
CA HIS A 177 -14.28 -8.55 3.24
C HIS A 177 -14.19 -10.01 2.79
N GLN A 178 -13.09 -10.34 2.10
CA GLN A 178 -12.76 -11.70 1.67
C GLN A 178 -12.60 -12.64 2.89
N ASP A 179 -12.83 -13.94 2.68
CA ASP A 179 -12.64 -14.98 3.71
C ASP A 179 -11.19 -15.05 4.24
N LYS A 180 -10.23 -14.36 3.61
CA LYS A 180 -8.83 -14.29 4.05
C LYS A 180 -8.25 -12.88 3.92
N ALA A 181 -7.77 -12.33 5.04
CA ALA A 181 -7.12 -11.03 5.10
C ALA A 181 -5.66 -11.08 4.61
N TYR A 182 -5.18 -9.96 4.09
CA TYR A 182 -3.76 -9.74 3.81
C TYR A 182 -2.97 -9.59 5.11
N TYR A 183 -1.82 -10.23 5.18
CA TYR A 183 -0.96 -10.18 6.35
C TYR A 183 -0.24 -8.84 6.45
N LYS A 184 -0.47 -8.13 7.55
CA LYS A 184 0.20 -6.85 7.85
C LYS A 184 1.64 -7.12 8.32
N LEU A 185 2.63 -6.78 7.49
CA LEU A 185 4.04 -7.02 7.79
C LEU A 185 4.60 -6.00 8.79
N THR A 186 4.20 -4.74 8.69
CA THR A 186 4.69 -3.63 9.51
C THR A 186 3.56 -2.79 10.06
N HIS A 187 3.76 -2.26 11.26
CA HIS A 187 2.80 -1.46 12.04
C HIS A 187 3.23 0.01 12.15
N VAL A 188 4.30 0.42 11.47
CA VAL A 188 4.87 1.78 11.59
C VAL A 188 3.91 2.89 11.17
N PHE A 189 2.84 2.56 10.43
CA PHE A 189 1.84 3.50 9.96
C PHE A 189 0.50 3.43 10.70
N ASP A 190 0.26 2.42 11.56
CA ASP A 190 -1.06 2.14 12.12
C ASP A 190 -1.68 3.37 12.80
N GLU A 191 -0.93 4.05 13.67
CA GLU A 191 -1.38 5.25 14.35
C GLU A 191 -1.53 6.45 13.40
N VAL A 192 -0.46 6.78 12.65
CA VAL A 192 -0.41 8.01 11.85
C VAL A 192 -1.37 7.96 10.65
N PHE A 193 -1.59 6.78 10.05
CA PHE A 193 -2.58 6.61 8.99
C PHE A 193 -3.99 6.86 9.52
N ASN A 194 -4.37 6.25 10.66
CA ASN A 194 -5.69 6.45 11.24
C ASN A 194 -5.93 7.94 11.58
N GLU A 195 -4.93 8.60 12.20
CA GLU A 195 -5.04 10.03 12.52
C GLU A 195 -5.18 10.90 11.24
N ASP A 196 -4.44 10.59 10.18
CA ASP A 196 -4.46 11.37 8.95
C ASP A 196 -5.69 11.07 8.09
N PHE A 197 -6.13 9.81 8.04
CA PHE A 197 -7.35 9.39 7.37
C PHE A 197 -8.55 10.13 7.98
N ASN A 198 -8.65 10.12 9.32
CA ASN A 198 -9.67 10.86 10.05
C ASN A 198 -9.65 12.36 9.67
N TYR A 199 -8.49 13.02 9.68
CA TYR A 199 -8.39 14.41 9.26
C TYR A 199 -8.85 14.63 7.81
N VAL A 200 -8.35 13.81 6.87
CA VAL A 200 -8.61 13.97 5.43
C VAL A 200 -10.08 13.78 5.11
N ILE A 201 -10.77 12.79 5.69
CA ILE A 201 -12.19 12.56 5.39
C ILE A 201 -13.13 13.63 5.95
N HIS A 202 -12.69 14.38 6.97
CA HIS A 202 -13.47 15.47 7.58
C HIS A 202 -13.27 16.82 6.86
N ASP A 203 -12.26 16.94 6.00
CA ASP A 203 -11.97 18.14 5.22
C ASP A 203 -12.35 17.92 3.74
N GLN A 204 -13.45 18.53 3.29
CA GLN A 204 -13.98 18.33 1.93
C GLN A 204 -12.96 18.73 0.85
N THR A 205 -12.20 19.80 1.05
CA THR A 205 -11.15 20.21 0.11
C THR A 205 -10.07 19.12 0.03
N CYS A 206 -9.71 18.51 1.16
CA CYS A 206 -8.75 17.40 1.16
C CYS A 206 -9.29 16.15 0.45
N VAL A 207 -10.58 15.83 0.61
CA VAL A 207 -11.22 14.73 -0.14
C VAL A 207 -11.19 15.01 -1.64
N GLU A 208 -11.54 16.22 -2.06
CA GLU A 208 -11.62 16.60 -3.47
C GLU A 208 -10.24 16.66 -4.15
N GLU A 209 -9.24 17.20 -3.46
CA GLU A 209 -7.92 17.48 -4.06
C GLU A 209 -6.88 16.38 -3.80
N TYR A 210 -6.87 15.75 -2.62
CA TYR A 210 -5.73 14.95 -2.17
C TYR A 210 -6.04 13.49 -1.87
N PHE A 211 -7.29 13.03 -1.95
CA PHE A 211 -7.62 11.68 -1.49
C PHE A 211 -6.94 10.57 -2.32
N SER A 212 -6.82 10.76 -3.63
CA SER A 212 -6.01 9.88 -4.49
C SER A 212 -4.55 9.84 -4.07
N LEU A 213 -3.94 11.01 -3.90
CA LEU A 213 -2.54 11.13 -3.49
C LEU A 213 -2.28 10.54 -2.10
N PHE A 214 -3.24 10.69 -1.18
CA PHE A 214 -3.19 10.12 0.17
C PHE A 214 -3.04 8.59 0.11
N PHE A 215 -3.89 7.90 -0.66
CA PHE A 215 -3.80 6.44 -0.80
C PHE A 215 -2.52 6.00 -1.52
N ASP A 216 -2.19 6.64 -2.65
CA ASP A 216 -0.97 6.32 -3.39
C ASP A 216 0.27 6.48 -2.50
N PHE A 217 0.32 7.55 -1.70
CA PHE A 217 1.41 7.82 -0.76
C PHE A 217 1.52 6.75 0.32
N TYR A 218 0.42 6.45 1.02
CA TYR A 218 0.46 5.52 2.14
C TYR A 218 0.72 4.08 1.70
N ILE A 219 0.15 3.65 0.58
CA ILE A 219 0.37 2.30 0.04
C ILE A 219 1.81 2.14 -0.45
N PHE A 220 2.34 3.14 -1.16
CA PHE A 220 3.74 3.14 -1.55
C PHE A 220 4.67 3.06 -0.35
N ASN A 221 4.44 3.87 0.69
CA ASN A 221 5.29 3.87 1.89
C ASN A 221 5.13 2.58 2.71
N TYR A 222 3.93 2.03 2.86
CA TYR A 222 3.71 0.73 3.48
C TYR A 222 4.47 -0.39 2.75
N CYS A 223 4.33 -0.46 1.42
CA CYS A 223 5.05 -1.45 0.61
C CYS A 223 6.56 -1.26 0.74
N SER A 224 7.03 -0.01 0.77
CA SER A 224 8.45 0.31 0.91
C SER A 224 9.02 -0.15 2.25
N GLN A 225 8.31 0.11 3.36
CA GLN A 225 8.72 -0.36 4.69
C GLN A 225 8.64 -1.89 4.79
N SER A 226 7.65 -2.52 4.17
CA SER A 226 7.54 -3.98 4.08
C SER A 226 8.73 -4.62 3.37
N VAL A 227 9.15 -4.06 2.22
CA VAL A 227 10.35 -4.52 1.49
C VAL A 227 11.60 -4.38 2.36
N LEU A 228 11.74 -3.26 3.08
CA LEU A 228 12.89 -3.02 3.95
C LEU A 228 12.91 -3.93 5.18
N LEU A 229 11.73 -4.28 5.71
CA LEU A 229 11.57 -5.19 6.83
C LEU A 229 11.95 -6.62 6.43
N LEU A 230 11.44 -7.10 5.28
CA LEU A 230 11.73 -8.44 4.76
C LEU A 230 13.23 -8.66 4.52
N ASP A 231 13.93 -7.65 4.02
CA ASP A 231 15.39 -7.67 3.82
C ASP A 231 16.18 -7.83 5.14
N ARG A 232 15.57 -7.56 6.30
CA ARG A 232 16.17 -7.77 7.63
C ARG A 232 15.89 -9.17 8.22
N PHE A 233 15.02 -9.97 7.59
CA PHE A 233 14.60 -11.29 8.09
C PHE A 233 14.14 -11.23 9.55
N THR A 234 14.66 -12.10 10.41
CA THR A 234 14.35 -12.21 11.84
C THR A 234 14.82 -11.00 12.64
N ASN A 235 15.76 -10.19 12.11
CA ASN A 235 16.29 -9.00 12.77
C ASN A 235 15.44 -7.74 12.51
N GLY A 236 14.28 -7.90 11.89
CA GLY A 236 13.33 -6.82 11.65
C GLY A 236 12.63 -6.36 12.94
N ASN A 237 12.13 -5.12 12.93
CA ASN A 237 11.21 -4.62 13.95
C ASN A 237 10.02 -3.98 13.26
N ARG A 238 8.83 -4.56 13.47
CA ARG A 238 7.59 -4.18 12.79
C ARG A 238 7.10 -2.79 13.16
N ASN A 239 7.52 -2.28 14.30
CA ASN A 239 7.12 -0.99 14.89
C ASN A 239 8.17 0.11 14.66
N GLN A 240 9.28 -0.18 13.97
CA GLN A 240 10.36 0.77 13.77
C GLN A 240 10.47 1.22 12.31
N MET A 241 10.30 2.53 12.09
CA MET A 241 10.48 3.16 10.79
C MET A 241 11.92 3.00 10.28
N ILE A 242 12.09 2.53 9.05
CA ILE A 242 13.39 2.43 8.39
C ILE A 242 13.59 3.67 7.50
N PRO A 243 14.64 4.48 7.72
CA PRO A 243 14.83 5.72 6.98
C PRO A 243 14.91 5.54 5.46
N LEU A 244 14.03 6.24 4.74
CA LEU A 244 14.04 6.38 3.28
C LEU A 244 14.17 7.86 2.91
N TYR A 245 15.29 8.20 2.27
CA TYR A 245 15.61 9.60 1.98
C TYR A 245 15.07 10.05 0.64
N TYR A 246 14.31 11.16 0.67
CA TYR A 246 13.74 11.82 -0.49
C TYR A 246 14.58 13.04 -0.89
N SER A 247 14.41 13.46 -2.15
CA SER A 247 14.85 14.76 -2.65
C SER A 247 13.67 15.65 -3.01
N ILE A 248 13.87 16.97 -3.04
CA ILE A 248 12.86 17.95 -3.45
C ILE A 248 12.93 18.19 -4.96
N GLN A 249 11.78 18.34 -5.62
CA GLN A 249 11.71 18.43 -7.08
C GLN A 249 12.62 19.50 -7.68
N TRP A 250 12.67 20.69 -7.10
CA TRP A 250 13.48 21.82 -7.59
C TRP A 250 14.89 21.89 -7.01
N GLU A 251 15.29 20.98 -6.12
CA GLU A 251 16.63 21.06 -5.53
C GLU A 251 17.71 20.47 -6.44
N LYS A 252 18.94 20.99 -6.28
CA LYS A 252 20.15 20.41 -6.89
C LYS A 252 20.65 19.26 -6.03
N THR A 253 21.05 18.16 -6.66
CA THR A 253 21.52 16.95 -5.96
C THR A 253 22.88 16.48 -6.50
N ASN A 254 23.60 15.70 -5.71
CA ASN A 254 24.83 15.01 -6.11
C ASN A 254 24.82 13.57 -5.56
N GLN A 255 25.65 12.68 -6.11
CA GLN A 255 25.59 11.23 -5.81
C GLN A 255 25.99 10.85 -4.38
N ASN A 256 26.60 11.77 -3.61
CA ASN A 256 26.98 11.54 -2.21
C ASN A 256 25.82 11.81 -1.24
N ARG A 257 24.69 12.32 -1.73
CA ARG A 257 23.53 12.63 -0.89
C ARG A 257 22.79 11.36 -0.45
N LYS A 258 22.14 11.45 0.72
CA LYS A 258 21.42 10.33 1.32
C LYS A 258 20.27 9.82 0.45
N CYS A 259 19.66 10.67 -0.37
CA CYS A 259 18.62 10.27 -1.32
C CYS A 259 19.10 9.29 -2.40
N TYR A 260 20.43 9.17 -2.63
CA TYR A 260 21.02 8.15 -3.51
C TYR A 260 21.49 6.90 -2.77
N THR A 261 22.08 7.06 -1.58
CA THR A 261 22.64 5.92 -0.80
C THR A 261 21.56 5.16 -0.02
N ASN A 262 20.57 5.89 0.50
CA ASN A 262 19.51 5.41 1.38
C ASN A 262 18.11 5.82 0.86
N GLY A 263 17.97 5.95 -0.46
CA GLY A 263 16.69 6.21 -1.15
C GLY A 263 16.36 5.10 -2.15
N TRP A 264 15.79 5.49 -3.30
CA TRP A 264 15.23 4.56 -4.30
C TRP A 264 16.17 3.41 -4.69
N ARG A 265 17.44 3.69 -4.98
CA ARG A 265 18.39 2.67 -5.44
C ARG A 265 18.58 1.51 -4.45
N SER A 266 18.56 1.82 -3.15
CA SER A 266 18.64 0.79 -2.10
C SER A 266 17.37 -0.04 -2.06
N LEU A 267 16.21 0.62 -2.18
CA LEU A 267 14.89 0.02 -2.13
C LEU A 267 14.60 -0.87 -3.35
N GLU A 268 14.89 -0.38 -4.56
CA GLU A 268 14.77 -1.09 -5.85
C GLU A 268 15.54 -2.41 -5.82
N ARG A 269 16.78 -2.39 -5.33
CA ARG A 269 17.61 -3.61 -5.22
C ARG A 269 16.99 -4.66 -4.30
N LYS A 270 16.40 -4.24 -3.18
CA LYS A 270 15.76 -5.15 -2.21
C LYS A 270 14.45 -5.71 -2.75
N ALA A 271 13.64 -4.84 -3.37
CA ALA A 271 12.40 -5.21 -4.05
C ALA A 271 12.62 -6.25 -5.17
N GLY A 272 13.81 -6.26 -5.78
CA GLY A 272 14.23 -7.28 -6.75
C GLY A 272 14.13 -8.73 -6.24
N SER A 273 14.10 -8.94 -4.93
CA SER A 273 14.00 -10.26 -4.29
C SER A 273 12.67 -10.52 -3.57
N LEU A 274 11.69 -9.63 -3.75
CA LEU A 274 10.39 -9.70 -3.07
C LEU A 274 9.64 -11.01 -3.36
N PHE A 275 9.77 -11.53 -4.58
CA PHE A 275 9.16 -12.80 -4.95
C PHE A 275 9.76 -13.99 -4.20
N ALA A 276 11.06 -13.98 -3.93
CA ALA A 276 11.70 -15.03 -3.12
C ALA A 276 11.17 -15.01 -1.69
N HIS A 277 10.99 -13.82 -1.09
CA HIS A 277 10.35 -13.71 0.22
C HIS A 277 8.91 -14.21 0.22
N ALA A 278 8.12 -13.89 -0.80
CA ALA A 278 6.74 -14.37 -0.92
C ALA A 278 6.65 -15.89 -0.92
N ASN A 279 7.51 -16.56 -1.70
CA ASN A 279 7.53 -18.02 -1.77
C ASN A 279 8.07 -18.62 -0.46
N ALA A 280 9.10 -18.04 0.14
CA ALA A 280 9.64 -18.53 1.40
C ALA A 280 8.59 -18.46 2.52
N LEU A 281 7.88 -17.34 2.67
CA LEU A 281 6.82 -17.19 3.67
C LEU A 281 5.66 -18.15 3.42
N GLU A 282 5.23 -18.32 2.17
CA GLU A 282 4.21 -19.31 1.84
C GLU A 282 4.66 -20.73 2.20
N MET A 283 5.90 -21.11 1.87
CA MET A 283 6.44 -22.44 2.17
C MET A 283 6.57 -22.69 3.67
N LEU A 284 7.01 -21.69 4.45
CA LEU A 284 7.13 -21.79 5.91
C LEU A 284 5.79 -22.04 6.60
N ASN A 285 4.68 -21.68 5.96
CA ASN A 285 3.34 -21.89 6.51
C ASN A 285 2.70 -23.23 6.09
N GLN A 286 3.37 -24.08 5.31
CA GLN A 286 2.87 -25.42 4.92
C GLN A 286 3.05 -26.43 6.06
N THR A 287 2.39 -26.19 7.18
CA THR A 287 2.46 -26.99 8.41
C THR A 287 1.28 -27.96 8.57
N GLU A 288 1.45 -29.01 9.36
CA GLU A 288 0.36 -29.95 9.70
C GLU A 288 -0.75 -29.27 10.51
N GLU A 289 -0.37 -28.49 11.53
CA GLU A 289 -1.29 -27.64 12.28
C GLU A 289 -1.44 -26.28 11.60
N ILE A 290 -2.67 -25.77 11.52
CA ILE A 290 -2.94 -24.40 11.08
C ILE A 290 -2.83 -23.50 12.31
N PHE A 291 -1.86 -22.59 12.29
CA PHE A 291 -1.71 -21.57 13.32
C PHE A 291 -2.82 -20.52 13.19
N GLU A 292 -3.23 -19.92 14.31
CA GLU A 292 -4.26 -18.86 14.32
C GLU A 292 -3.83 -17.68 13.44
N GLU A 293 -2.56 -17.32 13.50
CA GLU A 293 -1.93 -16.28 12.68
C GLU A 293 -0.83 -16.86 11.79
N PRO A 294 -0.67 -16.39 10.54
CA PRO A 294 0.44 -16.79 9.69
C PRO A 294 1.80 -16.50 10.34
N LEU A 295 2.72 -17.45 10.20
CA LEU A 295 4.07 -17.36 10.72
C LEU A 295 4.99 -16.67 9.72
N ASP A 296 5.53 -15.51 10.08
CA ASP A 296 6.60 -14.86 9.31
C ASP A 296 7.97 -15.05 9.98
N TYR A 297 9.01 -14.44 9.42
CA TYR A 297 10.37 -14.57 9.96
C TYR A 297 10.50 -14.04 11.39
N ILE A 298 9.86 -12.92 11.72
CA ILE A 298 9.97 -12.28 13.03
C ILE A 298 9.19 -13.09 14.06
N THR A 299 8.00 -13.58 13.70
CA THR A 299 7.17 -14.42 14.57
C THR A 299 7.85 -15.74 14.89
N LEU A 300 8.44 -16.41 13.88
CA LEU A 300 9.19 -17.67 14.11
C LEU A 300 10.37 -17.45 15.06
N GLU A 301 11.16 -16.40 14.86
CA GLU A 301 12.27 -16.06 15.76
C GLU A 301 11.77 -15.79 17.17
N HIS A 302 10.69 -15.02 17.33
CA HIS A 302 10.13 -14.71 18.64
C HIS A 302 9.65 -15.97 19.39
N LEU A 303 8.98 -16.89 18.70
CA LEU A 303 8.51 -18.15 19.31
C LEU A 303 9.67 -19.03 19.78
N VAL A 304 10.77 -19.04 19.03
CA VAL A 304 12.00 -19.74 19.41
C VAL A 304 12.70 -19.07 20.59
N GLU A 305 12.88 -17.74 20.55
CA GLU A 305 13.53 -16.99 21.62
C GLU A 305 12.77 -17.06 22.96
N THR A 306 11.45 -17.14 22.89
CA THR A 306 10.57 -17.28 24.08
C THR A 306 10.39 -18.73 24.52
N ASN A 307 11.07 -19.69 23.90
CA ASN A 307 10.98 -21.14 24.16
C ASN A 307 9.56 -21.71 24.00
N GLN A 308 8.71 -21.09 23.18
CA GLN A 308 7.40 -21.65 22.80
C GLN A 308 7.55 -22.74 21.74
N LEU A 309 8.60 -22.63 20.92
CA LEU A 309 9.04 -23.66 19.98
C LEU A 309 10.52 -23.97 20.23
N ASP A 310 10.92 -25.22 20.02
CA ASP A 310 12.33 -25.63 20.10
C ASP A 310 13.10 -25.21 18.84
N ASP A 311 14.19 -24.46 19.00
CA ASP A 311 14.99 -23.91 17.90
C ASP A 311 15.46 -25.01 16.93
N GLN A 312 15.99 -26.12 17.46
CA GLN A 312 16.56 -27.19 16.65
C GLN A 312 15.46 -27.94 15.89
N SER A 313 14.33 -28.20 16.54
CA SER A 313 13.17 -28.84 15.92
C SER A 313 12.62 -28.00 14.76
N VAL A 314 12.41 -26.69 14.97
CA VAL A 314 11.94 -25.77 13.91
C VAL A 314 12.94 -25.74 12.76
N ALA A 315 14.24 -25.60 13.07
CA ALA A 315 15.30 -25.60 12.06
C ALA A 315 15.30 -26.87 11.20
N LEU A 316 15.15 -28.05 11.81
CA LEU A 316 15.10 -29.34 11.10
C LEU A 316 13.90 -29.42 10.15
N GLN A 317 12.74 -28.90 10.56
CA GLN A 317 11.54 -28.87 9.72
C GLN A 317 11.69 -27.92 8.53
N ILE A 318 12.32 -26.75 8.72
CA ILE A 318 12.64 -25.83 7.62
C ILE A 318 13.71 -26.42 6.69
N ASP A 319 14.66 -27.18 7.24
CA ASP A 319 15.65 -27.89 6.43
C ASP A 319 14.98 -28.99 5.59
N GLU A 320 13.97 -29.69 6.13
CA GLU A 320 13.17 -30.67 5.38
C GLU A 320 12.42 -30.00 4.22
N ILE A 321 11.76 -28.85 4.47
CA ILE A 321 11.13 -28.03 3.42
C ILE A 321 12.14 -27.71 2.31
N THR A 322 13.32 -27.22 2.69
CA THR A 322 14.36 -26.79 1.75
C THR A 322 14.88 -27.94 0.90
N ASN A 323 15.16 -29.09 1.53
CA ASN A 323 15.62 -30.29 0.84
C ASN A 323 14.54 -30.88 -0.07
N TYR A 324 13.28 -30.88 0.39
CA TYR A 324 12.18 -31.34 -0.45
C TYR A 324 12.01 -30.42 -1.66
N TYR A 325 12.00 -29.11 -1.47
CA TYR A 325 11.94 -28.14 -2.56
C TYR A 325 13.08 -28.33 -3.58
N ARG A 326 14.32 -28.53 -3.12
CA ARG A 326 15.47 -28.84 -3.99
C ARG A 326 15.25 -30.10 -4.82
N SER A 327 14.68 -31.14 -4.23
CA SER A 327 14.42 -32.41 -4.92
C SER A 327 13.40 -32.26 -6.07
N LEU A 328 12.53 -31.26 -6.00
CA LEU A 328 11.52 -30.98 -7.02
C LEU A 328 12.05 -30.15 -8.21
N ILE A 329 13.22 -29.52 -8.06
CA ILE A 329 13.84 -28.67 -9.08
C ILE A 329 14.97 -29.42 -9.78
N SER A 330 14.74 -29.83 -11.02
CA SER A 330 15.75 -30.53 -11.83
C SER A 330 16.50 -29.64 -12.83
N ASP A 331 15.96 -28.45 -13.15
CA ASP A 331 16.44 -27.60 -14.24
C ASP A 331 17.45 -26.53 -13.81
N VAL A 332 17.72 -26.39 -12.50
CA VAL A 332 18.66 -25.40 -11.94
C VAL A 332 19.62 -26.09 -10.96
N PRO A 333 20.71 -26.73 -11.42
CA PRO A 333 21.63 -27.46 -10.55
C PRO A 333 22.35 -26.57 -9.52
N GLN A 334 22.47 -25.26 -9.78
CA GLN A 334 23.11 -24.28 -8.89
C GLN A 334 22.48 -24.23 -7.50
N ILE A 335 21.20 -24.61 -7.36
CA ILE A 335 20.52 -24.65 -6.05
C ILE A 335 21.20 -25.61 -5.07
N LEU A 336 21.83 -26.68 -5.57
CA LEU A 336 22.50 -27.68 -4.74
C LEU A 336 23.79 -27.13 -4.13
N ASN A 337 24.37 -26.10 -4.75
CA ASN A 337 25.58 -25.41 -4.27
C ASN A 337 25.26 -24.33 -3.23
N VAL A 338 23.98 -24.08 -2.92
CA VAL A 338 23.61 -23.10 -1.90
C VAL A 338 23.82 -23.73 -0.53
N GLU A 339 24.81 -23.23 0.19
CA GLU A 339 25.14 -23.69 1.54
C GLU A 339 24.35 -22.93 2.61
N LYS A 340 24.11 -23.61 3.73
CA LYS A 340 23.51 -23.02 4.93
C LYS A 340 24.60 -22.29 5.69
N ASP A 341 24.41 -20.99 5.92
CA ASP A 341 25.39 -20.19 6.65
C ASP A 341 25.40 -20.60 8.13
N ASN A 342 26.59 -20.65 8.72
CA ASN A 342 26.76 -20.87 10.16
C ASN A 342 26.73 -19.56 10.98
N ILE A 343 26.53 -18.42 10.32
CA ILE A 343 26.56 -17.08 10.95
C ILE A 343 25.11 -16.59 11.08
N SER A 344 24.38 -17.12 12.06
CA SER A 344 23.02 -16.69 12.43
C SER A 344 22.85 -16.80 13.94
N LYS A 345 21.90 -16.04 14.48
CA LYS A 345 21.60 -15.98 15.91
C LYS A 345 21.02 -17.30 16.42
N THR A 346 20.11 -17.89 15.65
CA THR A 346 19.42 -19.16 15.93
C THR A 346 19.62 -20.14 14.78
N ALA A 347 19.42 -21.43 15.05
CA ALA A 347 19.41 -22.44 13.99
C ALA A 347 18.21 -22.23 13.05
N THR A 348 17.10 -21.74 13.58
CA THR A 348 15.90 -21.35 12.82
C THR A 348 16.21 -20.25 11.82
N GLU A 349 16.86 -19.15 12.23
CA GLU A 349 17.26 -18.06 11.32
C GLU A 349 18.17 -18.58 10.19
N ALA A 350 19.15 -19.43 10.53
CA ALA A 350 20.03 -20.03 9.52
C ALA A 350 19.24 -20.82 8.47
N SER A 351 18.24 -21.59 8.91
CA SER A 351 17.39 -22.41 8.05
C SER A 351 16.48 -21.55 7.16
N ILE A 352 15.88 -20.49 7.72
CA ILE A 352 15.07 -19.51 6.98
C ILE A 352 15.89 -18.86 5.87
N LYS A 353 17.09 -18.35 6.20
CA LYS A 353 17.98 -17.72 5.22
C LYS A 353 18.41 -18.71 4.13
N TRP A 354 18.65 -19.96 4.50
CA TRP A 354 19.02 -21.02 3.55
C TRP A 354 17.89 -21.36 2.58
N LEU A 355 16.66 -21.50 3.08
CA LEU A 355 15.46 -21.66 2.26
C LEU A 355 15.31 -20.50 1.27
N TYR A 356 15.32 -19.26 1.78
CA TYR A 356 15.21 -18.06 0.96
C TYR A 356 16.29 -17.99 -0.13
N LYS A 357 17.56 -18.22 0.22
CA LYS A 357 18.67 -18.19 -0.75
C LYS A 357 18.50 -19.26 -1.83
N THR A 358 18.04 -20.45 -1.43
CA THR A 358 17.77 -21.57 -2.36
C THR A 358 16.68 -21.17 -3.37
N ILE A 359 15.57 -20.59 -2.89
CA ILE A 359 14.48 -20.09 -3.73
C ILE A 359 14.99 -18.98 -4.66
N ARG A 360 15.75 -18.01 -4.13
CA ARG A 360 16.30 -16.90 -4.90
C ARG A 360 17.17 -17.39 -6.06
N VAL A 361 18.15 -18.26 -5.78
CA VAL A 361 19.05 -18.84 -6.79
C VAL A 361 18.28 -19.61 -7.86
N GLN A 362 17.22 -20.34 -7.48
CA GLN A 362 16.36 -21.03 -8.43
C GLN A 362 15.78 -20.04 -9.46
N PHE A 363 15.24 -18.91 -9.01
CA PHE A 363 14.61 -17.95 -9.91
C PHE A 363 15.60 -17.14 -10.74
N GLU A 364 16.73 -16.74 -10.15
CA GLU A 364 17.78 -15.98 -10.84
C GLU A 364 18.46 -16.78 -11.97
N ASN A 365 18.54 -18.11 -11.84
CA ASN A 365 19.24 -18.98 -12.78
C ASN A 365 18.30 -19.80 -13.70
N SER A 366 16.98 -19.68 -13.55
CA SER A 366 16.03 -20.40 -14.41
C SER A 366 15.78 -19.65 -15.71
N GLN A 367 15.92 -20.34 -16.84
CA GLN A 367 15.67 -19.77 -18.18
C GLN A 367 14.20 -19.39 -18.42
N HIS A 368 13.26 -20.01 -17.70
CA HIS A 368 11.81 -19.84 -17.95
C HIS A 368 11.07 -19.09 -16.83
N ARG A 369 11.70 -18.93 -15.64
CA ARG A 369 11.03 -18.37 -14.45
C ARG A 369 11.43 -16.93 -14.15
N GLY A 370 12.48 -16.38 -14.79
CA GLY A 370 12.96 -15.02 -14.57
C GLY A 370 11.93 -13.92 -14.84
N SER A 371 11.06 -14.08 -15.85
CA SER A 371 10.00 -13.09 -16.14
C SER A 371 8.98 -12.96 -14.98
N ARG A 372 8.57 -14.09 -14.39
CA ARG A 372 7.66 -14.11 -13.23
C ARG A 372 8.34 -13.59 -11.98
N TYR A 373 9.61 -13.94 -11.76
CA TYR A 373 10.40 -13.44 -10.65
C TYR A 373 10.47 -11.90 -10.64
N ASN A 374 10.68 -11.31 -11.82
CA ASN A 374 10.75 -9.86 -11.97
C ASN A 374 9.40 -9.14 -11.91
N SER A 375 8.27 -9.86 -11.95
CA SER A 375 6.93 -9.23 -11.98
C SER A 375 6.60 -8.48 -10.69
N TYR A 376 7.01 -9.00 -9.52
CA TYR A 376 6.82 -8.31 -8.23
C TYR A 376 7.66 -7.04 -8.15
N ALA A 377 8.91 -7.12 -8.62
CA ALA A 377 9.80 -5.95 -8.67
C ALA A 377 9.25 -4.88 -9.62
N LYS A 378 8.76 -5.27 -10.80
CA LYS A 378 8.10 -4.36 -11.75
C LYS A 378 6.85 -3.72 -11.17
N PHE A 379 6.02 -4.51 -10.48
CA PHE A 379 4.86 -3.98 -9.81
C PHE A 379 5.26 -2.90 -8.79
N PHE A 380 6.23 -3.21 -7.92
CA PHE A 380 6.71 -2.26 -6.92
C PHE A 380 7.31 -1.01 -7.57
N GLU A 381 8.03 -1.16 -8.68
CA GLU A 381 8.54 -0.06 -9.49
C GLU A 381 7.42 0.82 -10.06
N LYS A 382 6.30 0.24 -10.51
CA LYS A 382 5.13 1.00 -10.97
C LYS A 382 4.48 1.81 -9.87
N LEU A 383 4.28 1.20 -8.71
CA LEU A 383 3.79 1.89 -7.51
C LEU A 383 4.66 3.09 -7.13
N ALA A 384 5.96 3.00 -7.38
CA ALA A 384 6.90 4.07 -7.09
C ALA A 384 6.91 5.20 -8.14
N LEU A 385 6.39 5.02 -9.36
CA LEU A 385 6.58 5.97 -10.48
C LEU A 385 6.16 7.40 -10.13
N GLY A 386 5.02 7.56 -9.44
CA GLY A 386 4.54 8.88 -8.99
C GLY A 386 5.46 9.58 -8.00
N PHE A 387 6.35 8.83 -7.34
CA PHE A 387 7.30 9.31 -6.33
C PHE A 387 8.75 9.34 -6.82
N LEU A 388 8.99 9.04 -8.10
CA LEU A 388 10.33 8.98 -8.68
C LEU A 388 10.63 10.15 -9.60
N LYS A 389 11.88 10.65 -9.51
CA LYS A 389 12.41 11.62 -10.46
C LYS A 389 13.72 11.15 -11.05
N ASN A 390 13.83 11.21 -12.38
CA ASN A 390 15.08 10.94 -13.07
C ASN A 390 16.04 12.13 -12.92
N ARG A 391 17.28 11.86 -12.49
CA ARG A 391 18.37 12.84 -12.32
C ARG A 391 19.52 12.57 -13.30
N GLY A 392 19.17 12.22 -14.54
CA GLY A 392 20.11 11.99 -15.64
C GLY A 392 21.02 10.80 -15.36
N ARG A 393 22.34 10.99 -15.49
CA ARG A 393 23.35 9.92 -15.27
C ARG A 393 23.36 9.38 -13.84
N SER A 394 22.81 10.10 -12.87
CA SER A 394 22.73 9.66 -11.47
C SER A 394 21.56 8.71 -11.21
N GLY A 395 20.68 8.47 -12.20
CA GLY A 395 19.54 7.56 -12.08
C GLY A 395 18.32 8.20 -11.40
N ARG A 396 17.39 7.34 -10.97
CA ARG A 396 16.14 7.72 -10.32
C ARG A 396 16.32 7.88 -8.81
N VAL A 397 15.64 8.87 -8.24
CA VAL A 397 15.59 9.12 -6.79
C VAL A 397 14.14 9.27 -6.34
N LEU A 398 13.89 8.96 -5.07
CA LEU A 398 12.64 9.36 -4.41
C LEU A 398 12.55 10.88 -4.39
N ASN A 399 11.36 11.38 -4.74
CA ASN A 399 11.14 12.78 -5.02
C ASN A 399 9.85 13.27 -4.36
N ILE A 400 9.93 14.43 -3.72
CA ILE A 400 8.78 15.19 -3.25
C ILE A 400 8.49 16.27 -4.29
N SER A 401 7.31 16.15 -4.91
CA SER A 401 6.75 17.19 -5.77
C SER A 401 6.22 18.36 -4.96
N GLU A 402 5.87 19.45 -5.63
CA GLU A 402 5.23 20.59 -4.98
C GLU A 402 3.90 20.18 -4.32
N GLU A 403 3.07 19.46 -5.07
CA GLU A 403 1.80 18.90 -4.61
C GLU A 403 1.98 17.99 -3.39
N LEU A 404 2.92 17.03 -3.45
CA LEU A 404 3.19 16.14 -2.32
C LEU A 404 3.72 16.91 -1.09
N LEU A 405 4.55 17.94 -1.30
CA LEU A 405 5.02 18.77 -0.19
C LEU A 405 3.86 19.51 0.48
N ILE A 406 2.98 20.13 -0.31
CA ILE A 406 1.81 20.85 0.21
C ILE A 406 0.90 19.88 0.96
N PHE A 407 0.57 18.74 0.36
CA PHE A 407 -0.26 17.71 0.98
C PHE A 407 0.32 17.21 2.31
N LEU A 408 1.60 16.81 2.33
CA LEU A 408 2.30 16.40 3.56
C LEU A 408 2.25 17.50 4.62
N THR A 409 2.40 18.76 4.22
CA THR A 409 2.33 19.91 5.14
C THR A 409 0.93 20.04 5.75
N LYS A 410 -0.13 19.91 4.93
CA LYS A 410 -1.52 19.96 5.40
C LYS A 410 -1.79 18.86 6.43
N ILE A 411 -1.47 17.60 6.13
CA ILE A 411 -1.73 16.47 7.05
C ILE A 411 -0.83 16.45 8.29
N CYS A 412 0.32 17.13 8.28
CA CYS A 412 1.16 17.27 9.48
C CYS A 412 0.65 18.38 10.42
N ILE A 413 0.08 19.47 9.86
CA ILE A 413 -0.45 20.59 10.62
C ILE A 413 -1.87 20.29 11.13
N LYS A 414 -2.71 19.64 10.32
CA LYS A 414 -4.10 19.29 10.61
C LYS A 414 -4.94 20.51 10.99
N ASP A 415 -5.56 20.47 12.18
CA ASP A 415 -6.39 21.54 12.74
C ASP A 415 -5.59 22.63 13.47
N LYS A 416 -4.25 22.51 13.51
CA LYS A 416 -3.40 23.54 14.12
C LYS A 416 -3.22 24.72 13.18
N GLU A 417 -3.03 25.91 13.73
CA GLU A 417 -2.70 27.11 12.95
C GLU A 417 -1.27 27.09 12.40
N GLN A 418 -0.35 26.46 13.13
CA GLN A 418 1.07 26.40 12.78
C GLN A 418 1.79 25.27 13.53
N ILE A 419 2.95 24.87 13.01
CA ILE A 419 3.87 23.91 13.61
C ILE A 419 5.31 24.44 13.52
N ARG A 420 6.20 24.08 14.45
CA ARG A 420 7.63 24.41 14.30
C ARG A 420 8.19 23.66 13.10
N LEU A 421 9.07 24.31 12.33
CA LEU A 421 9.67 23.69 11.14
C LEU A 421 10.44 22.39 11.46
N VAL A 422 11.09 22.33 12.64
CA VAL A 422 11.79 21.12 13.09
C VAL A 422 10.80 19.99 13.38
N ASP A 423 9.70 20.29 14.07
CA ASP A 423 8.65 19.31 14.39
C ASP A 423 7.94 18.84 13.12
N LEU A 424 7.77 19.71 12.12
CA LEU A 424 7.25 19.33 10.81
C LEU A 424 8.13 18.27 10.13
N PHE A 425 9.45 18.41 10.20
CA PHE A 425 10.35 17.38 9.66
C PHE A 425 10.25 16.07 10.45
N SER A 426 10.04 16.12 11.76
CA SER A 426 9.76 14.90 12.56
C SER A 426 8.43 14.25 12.15
N GLU A 427 7.40 15.05 11.85
CA GLU A 427 6.13 14.55 11.32
C GLU A 427 6.25 13.93 9.92
N PHE A 428 7.14 14.45 9.06
CA PHE A 428 7.49 13.79 7.80
C PHE A 428 8.16 12.43 8.04
N GLU A 429 9.07 12.34 9.01
CA GLU A 429 9.76 11.10 9.36
C GLU A 429 8.78 10.04 9.91
N ARG A 430 7.76 10.44 10.70
CA ARG A 430 6.64 9.55 11.12
C ARG A 430 5.88 8.94 9.94
N ARG A 431 5.85 9.64 8.79
CA ARG A 431 5.19 9.20 7.54
C ARG A 431 6.18 8.56 6.55
N GLY A 432 7.38 8.21 7.01
CA GLY A 432 8.39 7.51 6.20
C GLY A 432 9.20 8.43 5.26
N VAL A 433 9.06 9.75 5.38
CA VAL A 433 9.72 10.73 4.52
C VAL A 433 10.90 11.35 5.24
N PHE A 434 12.12 10.88 4.94
CA PHE A 434 13.34 11.41 5.53
C PHE A 434 14.01 12.40 4.59
N LEU A 435 14.47 13.52 5.15
CA LEU A 435 15.17 14.56 4.41
C LEU A 435 16.59 14.72 4.96
N ASP A 436 17.59 14.84 4.08
CA ASP A 436 18.91 15.29 4.48
C ASP A 436 18.93 16.83 4.66
N ASN A 437 20.00 17.39 5.21
CA ASN A 437 20.08 18.83 5.49
C ASN A 437 19.86 19.69 4.23
N SER A 438 20.31 19.23 3.07
CA SER A 438 20.12 19.96 1.81
C SER A 438 18.64 19.98 1.41
N SER A 439 17.93 18.86 1.54
CA SER A 439 16.48 18.83 1.28
C SER A 439 15.69 19.64 2.32
N LYS A 440 16.07 19.58 3.61
CA LYS A 440 15.46 20.39 4.67
C LYS A 440 15.62 21.90 4.36
N ASN A 441 16.79 22.32 3.88
CA ASN A 441 17.01 23.70 3.43
C ASN A 441 16.15 24.06 2.21
N ALA A 442 16.06 23.19 1.21
CA ALA A 442 15.24 23.42 0.02
C ALA A 442 13.74 23.57 0.36
N VAL A 443 13.24 22.82 1.34
CA VAL A 443 11.89 22.98 1.89
C VAL A 443 11.74 24.31 2.62
N SER A 444 12.70 24.67 3.50
CA SER A 444 12.66 25.97 4.20
C SER A 444 12.62 27.15 3.23
N GLU A 445 13.45 27.14 2.18
CA GLU A 445 13.48 28.20 1.17
C GLU A 445 12.16 28.28 0.39
N TYR A 446 11.54 27.14 0.11
CA TYR A 446 10.26 27.08 -0.58
C TYR A 446 9.13 27.66 0.27
N TYR A 447 9.05 27.28 1.56
CA TYR A 447 8.05 27.86 2.47
C TYR A 447 8.25 29.36 2.71
N GLU A 448 9.49 29.86 2.69
CA GLU A 448 9.75 31.31 2.73
C GLU A 448 9.20 31.99 1.48
N LYS A 449 9.35 31.39 0.29
CA LYS A 449 8.79 31.91 -0.97
C LYS A 449 7.26 31.90 -1.00
N LEU A 450 6.64 30.86 -0.44
CA LEU A 450 5.18 30.80 -0.26
C LEU A 450 4.67 31.75 0.84
N ASN A 451 5.57 32.44 1.56
CA ASN A 451 5.23 33.30 2.68
C ASN A 451 4.45 32.57 3.80
N VAL A 452 4.72 31.27 4.00
CA VAL A 452 4.07 30.47 5.07
C VAL A 452 4.96 30.33 6.30
N ILE A 453 6.19 30.87 6.28
CA ILE A 453 7.08 30.91 7.45
C ILE A 453 6.80 32.14 8.32
N GLU A 454 6.56 31.90 9.61
CA GLU A 454 6.55 32.91 10.66
C GLU A 454 7.84 32.81 11.49
N LYS A 455 8.59 33.91 11.60
CA LYS A 455 9.82 33.99 12.41
C LYS A 455 9.48 34.61 13.77
N LYS A 456 9.68 33.86 14.86
CA LYS A 456 9.38 34.32 16.24
C LYS A 456 10.63 34.69 17.06
N SER A 457 11.81 34.68 16.46
CA SER A 457 13.06 35.10 17.10
C SER A 457 13.85 36.01 16.17
N ASP A 458 14.42 37.08 16.73
CA ASP A 458 15.35 37.98 16.05
C ASP A 458 16.63 37.24 15.60
N SER A 459 16.96 36.09 16.23
CA SER A 459 18.08 35.22 15.83
C SER A 459 17.80 34.37 14.59
N GLY A 460 16.53 34.25 14.17
CA GLY A 460 16.12 33.41 13.04
C GLY A 460 15.98 31.91 13.34
N ASP A 461 16.29 31.46 14.56
CA ASP A 461 16.32 30.03 14.93
C ASP A 461 14.93 29.41 15.11
N ALA A 462 13.93 30.22 15.48
CA ALA A 462 12.56 29.76 15.71
C ALA A 462 11.67 30.08 14.50
N LYS A 463 11.62 29.13 13.55
CA LYS A 463 10.72 29.18 12.37
C LYS A 463 9.49 28.30 12.59
N TYR A 464 8.33 28.85 12.30
CA TYR A 464 7.05 28.14 12.30
C TYR A 464 6.46 28.13 10.89
N VAL A 465 5.84 27.02 10.50
CA VAL A 465 5.11 26.87 9.24
C VAL A 465 3.64 27.02 9.54
N ARG A 466 2.99 27.99 8.90
CA ARG A 466 1.54 28.23 9.00
C ARG A 466 0.77 27.21 8.16
N LYS A 467 -0.47 26.93 8.56
CA LYS A 467 -1.40 26.13 7.77
C LYS A 467 -1.52 26.70 6.35
N ILE A 468 -1.45 25.81 5.36
CA ILE A 468 -1.72 26.13 3.95
C ILE A 468 -3.22 25.90 3.75
N LEU A 469 -3.95 26.95 3.38
CA LEU A 469 -5.39 26.87 3.12
C LEU A 469 -5.70 25.98 1.92
#